data_AF-A0A920V1K2-F1
#
_entry.id   AF-A0A920V1K2-F1
#
_cell.length_a   1.000
_cell.length_b   1.000
_cell.length_c   1.000
_cell.angle_alpha   90.00
_cell.angle_beta   90.00
_cell.angle_gamma   90.00
#
_symmetry.space_group_name_H-M   'P 1'
#
loop_
_entity.id
_entity.type
_entity.pdbx_description
1 polymer ?
#
loop_
_entity_poly.entity_id
_entity_poly.type
_entity_poly.pdbx_seq_one_letter_code
_entity_poly.pdbx_strand_id
1 'polypeptide(L)'
;MIRCDVSCYDKTGRKIWSVGHKAKGLPEPGGIHQPSCIRYEGDWVFVGDEAGMVHIWSRDGLYVASLLNNIYVGNRRGQARQRGYLLPMEVTIGEFWSLDVVRQPRTGRYFLAGQSHEFGEHVRVYEIRGLGDVKRVRADVTVK
;
A
#
# COMPACT_ATOMS: atom_id res chain seq x y z
N MET A 1 -17.27 14.82 -4.05
CA MET A 1 -15.83 14.56 -4.31
C MET A 1 -15.43 13.37 -3.44
N ILE A 2 -14.96 12.27 -4.05
CA ILE A 2 -14.52 11.09 -3.30
C ILE A 2 -13.17 11.41 -2.67
N ARG A 3 -13.04 11.16 -1.36
CA ARG A 3 -11.76 11.27 -0.64
C ARG A 3 -11.06 9.92 -0.65
N CYS A 4 -9.77 9.94 -0.94
CA CYS A 4 -8.90 8.77 -0.88
C CYS A 4 -7.71 9.15 0.00
N ASP A 5 -8.00 9.30 1.29
CA ASP A 5 -7.02 9.60 2.33
C ASP A 5 -7.19 8.62 3.49
N VAL A 6 -6.12 8.44 4.25
CA VAL A 6 -6.11 7.68 5.51
C VAL A 6 -5.86 8.65 6.64
N SER A 7 -6.71 8.56 7.67
CA SER A 7 -6.67 9.47 8.81
C SER A 7 -6.43 8.71 10.11
N CYS A 8 -5.62 9.28 10.98
CA CYS A 8 -5.41 8.79 12.35
C CYS A 8 -6.06 9.74 13.34
N TYR A 9 -6.71 9.17 14.34
CA TYR A 9 -7.41 9.86 15.40
C TYR A 9 -6.88 9.39 16.75
N ASP A 10 -6.79 10.29 17.72
CA ASP A 10 -6.54 9.89 19.10
C ASP A 10 -7.81 9.30 19.74
N LYS A 11 -7.68 8.83 20.98
CA LYS A 11 -8.78 8.21 21.73
C LYS A 11 -9.98 9.13 21.97
N THR A 12 -9.84 10.45 21.80
CA THR A 12 -10.94 11.41 21.95
C THR A 12 -11.63 11.71 20.62
N GLY A 13 -11.15 11.11 19.51
CA GLY A 13 -11.65 11.36 18.17
C GLY A 13 -11.04 12.61 17.52
N ARG A 14 -10.03 13.24 18.14
CA ARG A 14 -9.31 14.35 17.49
C ARG A 14 -8.36 13.78 16.45
N LYS A 15 -8.47 14.29 15.22
CA LYS A 15 -7.59 13.92 14.11
C LYS A 15 -6.16 14.38 14.41
N ILE A 16 -5.23 13.43 14.38
CA ILE A 16 -3.79 13.67 14.54
C ILE A 16 -3.18 14.03 13.19
N TRP A 17 -3.48 13.23 12.17
CA TRP A 17 -3.01 13.43 10.79
C TRP A 17 -3.97 12.80 9.78
N SER A 18 -3.85 13.22 8.53
CA SER A 18 -4.52 12.66 7.35
C SER A 18 -3.52 12.69 6.19
N VAL A 19 -3.38 11.56 5.50
CA VAL A 19 -2.36 11.33 4.49
C VAL A 19 -2.94 10.68 3.25
N GLY A 20 -2.28 10.93 2.12
CA GLY A 20 -2.72 10.46 0.82
C GLY A 20 -3.75 11.36 0.17
N HIS A 21 -3.99 11.13 -1.11
CA HIS A 21 -4.93 11.89 -1.93
C HIS A 21 -5.44 11.03 -3.08
N LYS A 22 -6.56 11.45 -3.69
CA LYS A 22 -7.11 10.79 -4.88
C LYS A 22 -6.10 10.87 -6.03
N ALA A 23 -5.64 9.72 -6.51
CA ALA A 23 -4.81 9.62 -7.70
C ALA A 23 -5.56 10.14 -8.94
N LYS A 24 -4.85 10.85 -9.82
CA LYS A 24 -5.40 11.43 -11.06
C LYS A 24 -4.79 10.84 -12.34
N GLY A 25 -3.89 9.87 -12.22
CA GLY A 25 -3.15 9.35 -13.36
C GLY A 25 -2.14 8.29 -12.93
N LEU A 26 -0.88 8.49 -13.30
CA LEU A 26 0.19 7.56 -12.97
C LEU A 26 0.40 7.42 -11.45
N PRO A 27 0.94 6.28 -10.99
CA PRO A 27 1.31 6.10 -9.60
C PRO A 27 2.28 7.18 -9.12
N GLU A 28 1.96 7.78 -7.99
CA GLU A 28 2.79 8.80 -7.33
C GLU A 28 2.74 8.62 -5.80
N PRO A 29 3.74 9.12 -5.05
CA PRO A 29 3.73 9.09 -3.59
C PRO A 29 2.43 9.63 -2.99
N GLY A 30 1.75 8.81 -2.19
CA GLY A 30 0.48 9.16 -1.55
C GLY A 30 -0.75 9.19 -2.46
N GLY A 31 -0.61 9.02 -3.78
CA GLY A 31 -1.73 8.96 -4.71
C GLY A 31 -2.42 7.60 -4.68
N ILE A 32 -3.68 7.57 -4.21
CA ILE A 32 -4.49 6.35 -4.04
C ILE A 32 -5.70 6.40 -4.97
N HIS A 33 -5.96 5.33 -5.73
CA HIS A 33 -7.15 5.26 -6.59
C HIS A 33 -8.39 5.01 -5.74
N GLN A 34 -8.40 3.95 -4.95
CA GLN A 34 -9.49 3.61 -4.06
C GLN A 34 -8.94 2.76 -2.91
N PRO A 35 -8.75 3.35 -1.70
CA PRO A 35 -8.27 2.60 -0.56
C PRO A 35 -9.31 1.53 -0.21
N SER A 36 -8.89 0.27 -0.19
CA SER A 36 -9.78 -0.88 -0.02
C SER A 36 -9.57 -1.55 1.33
N CYS A 37 -8.36 -1.52 1.86
CA CYS A 37 -7.98 -2.19 3.09
C CYS A 37 -6.80 -1.49 3.76
N ILE A 38 -6.69 -1.65 5.08
CA ILE A 38 -5.65 -1.04 5.90
C ILE A 38 -5.14 -2.05 6.93
N ARG A 39 -3.82 -2.13 7.10
CA ARG A 39 -3.18 -2.97 8.11
C ARG A 39 -2.06 -2.20 8.81
N TYR A 40 -2.00 -2.33 10.13
CA TYR A 40 -0.89 -1.86 10.95
C TYR A 40 0.02 -3.03 11.31
N GLU A 41 1.33 -2.94 11.06
CA GLU A 41 2.30 -3.96 11.50
C GLU A 41 3.66 -3.33 11.79
N GLY A 42 4.21 -3.59 12.97
CA GLY A 42 5.35 -2.84 13.51
C GLY A 42 5.12 -1.33 13.46
N ASP A 43 6.06 -0.57 12.90
CA ASP A 43 6.04 0.89 12.83
C ASP A 43 5.33 1.45 11.58
N TRP A 44 4.63 0.59 10.84
CA TRP A 44 4.14 0.89 9.50
C TRP A 44 2.63 0.75 9.38
N VAL A 45 2.06 1.58 8.51
CA VAL A 45 0.67 1.53 8.06
C VAL A 45 0.69 1.14 6.59
N PHE A 46 0.08 0.01 6.27
CA PHE A 46 -0.06 -0.51 4.92
C PHE A 46 -1.48 -0.27 4.45
N VAL A 47 -1.66 0.31 3.27
CA VAL A 47 -2.98 0.57 2.69
C VAL A 47 -3.01 -0.06 1.30
N GLY A 48 -3.92 -1.01 1.11
CA GLY A 48 -4.18 -1.56 -0.21
C GLY A 48 -4.98 -0.58 -1.04
N ASP A 49 -4.58 -0.42 -2.29
CA ASP A 49 -5.30 0.31 -3.33
C ASP A 49 -5.97 -0.69 -4.26
N GLU A 50 -7.22 -0.47 -4.65
CA GLU A 50 -7.96 -1.27 -5.63
C GLU A 50 -7.15 -1.46 -6.93
N ALA A 51 -6.33 -0.48 -7.30
CA ALA A 51 -5.40 -0.55 -8.42
C ALA A 51 -4.27 -1.59 -8.27
N GLY A 52 -4.19 -2.28 -7.14
CA GLY A 52 -3.30 -3.40 -6.87
C GLY A 52 -1.97 -3.07 -6.22
N MET A 53 -1.80 -1.81 -5.84
CA MET A 53 -0.64 -1.34 -5.08
C MET A 53 -0.88 -1.44 -3.58
N VAL A 54 0.21 -1.44 -2.81
CA VAL A 54 0.17 -1.14 -1.37
C VAL A 54 1.01 0.07 -1.07
N HIS A 55 0.41 1.06 -0.43
CA HIS A 55 1.10 2.23 0.04
C HIS A 55 1.51 2.05 1.50
N ILE A 56 2.71 2.51 1.84
CA ILE A 56 3.26 2.42 3.19
C ILE A 56 3.49 3.82 3.73
N TRP A 57 2.96 4.07 4.93
CA TRP A 57 3.30 5.23 5.75
C TRP A 57 3.92 4.79 7.07
N SER A 58 4.69 5.67 7.68
CA SER A 58 5.00 5.57 9.10
C SER A 58 3.75 5.84 9.94
N ARG A 59 3.78 5.40 11.20
CA ARG A 59 2.69 5.64 12.17
C ARG A 59 2.35 7.12 12.44
N ASP A 60 3.25 8.03 12.11
CA ASP A 60 3.01 9.47 12.22
C ASP A 60 2.69 10.15 10.88
N GLY A 61 2.46 9.38 9.83
CA GLY A 61 1.92 9.86 8.56
C GLY A 61 2.96 10.27 7.51
N LEU A 62 4.24 9.94 7.68
CA LEU A 62 5.23 10.14 6.62
C LEU A 62 5.06 9.04 5.57
N TYR A 63 4.94 9.42 4.29
CA TYR A 63 4.95 8.43 3.21
C TYR A 63 6.32 7.78 3.07
N VAL A 64 6.35 6.45 2.99
CA VAL A 64 7.58 5.65 2.95
C VAL A 64 7.80 5.08 1.56
N ALA A 65 6.82 4.34 1.03
CA ALA A 65 6.95 3.65 -0.25
C ALA A 65 5.60 3.22 -0.82
N SER A 66 5.60 2.85 -2.11
CA SER A 66 4.57 2.02 -2.72
C SER A 66 5.19 0.69 -3.11
N LEU A 67 4.47 -0.39 -2.82
CA LEU A 67 4.78 -1.75 -3.25
C LEU A 67 3.83 -2.17 -4.37
N LEU A 68 4.26 -3.19 -5.11
CA LEU A 68 3.53 -3.80 -6.21
C LEU A 68 3.30 -2.83 -7.39
N ASN A 69 2.89 -3.39 -8.52
CA ASN A 69 2.60 -2.64 -9.73
C ASN A 69 1.13 -2.21 -9.76
N ASN A 70 0.87 -1.07 -10.38
CA ASN A 70 -0.49 -0.63 -10.66
C ASN A 70 -1.05 -1.32 -11.92
N ILE A 71 -2.21 -1.96 -11.81
CA ILE A 71 -2.87 -2.67 -12.92
C ILE A 71 -3.41 -1.73 -14.02
N TYR A 72 -3.58 -0.44 -13.73
CA TYR A 72 -4.05 0.59 -14.65
C TYR A 72 -2.93 1.21 -15.47
N VAL A 73 -1.66 0.94 -15.16
CA VAL A 73 -0.54 1.38 -15.99
C VAL A 73 -0.42 0.47 -17.20
N GLY A 74 -0.54 1.05 -18.39
CA GLY A 74 -0.57 0.32 -19.66
C GLY A 74 -1.86 -0.47 -19.87
N ASN A 75 -1.80 -1.59 -20.59
CA ASN A 75 -2.97 -2.46 -20.84
C ASN A 75 -3.02 -3.70 -19.92
N ARG A 76 -2.42 -3.64 -18.73
CA ARG A 76 -2.33 -4.81 -17.83
C ARG A 76 -3.72 -5.33 -17.43
N ARG A 77 -4.61 -4.45 -16.95
CA ARG A 77 -6.00 -4.81 -16.63
C ARG A 77 -6.74 -5.43 -17.81
N GLY A 78 -6.60 -4.85 -19.01
CA GLY A 78 -7.27 -5.37 -20.21
C GLY A 78 -6.79 -6.77 -20.57
N GLN A 79 -5.48 -7.02 -20.52
CA GLN A 79 -4.92 -8.34 -20.73
C GLN A 79 -5.36 -9.36 -19.66
N ALA A 80 -5.40 -8.95 -18.39
CA ALA A 80 -5.87 -9.80 -17.30
C ALA A 80 -7.34 -10.19 -17.46
N ARG A 81 -8.19 -9.23 -17.83
CA ARG A 81 -9.62 -9.46 -18.11
C ARG A 81 -9.86 -10.42 -19.27
N GLN A 82 -9.09 -10.31 -20.35
CA GLN A 82 -9.20 -11.24 -21.48
C GLN A 82 -8.84 -12.68 -21.10
N ARG A 83 -7.93 -12.86 -20.14
CA ARG A 83 -7.46 -14.18 -19.67
C ARG A 83 -8.28 -14.74 -18.50
N GLY A 84 -8.90 -13.86 -17.72
CA GLY A 84 -9.51 -14.19 -16.43
C GLY A 84 -8.52 -14.30 -15.27
N TYR A 85 -7.23 -14.00 -15.49
CA TYR A 85 -6.19 -14.04 -14.47
C TYR A 85 -5.01 -13.10 -14.75
N LEU A 86 -4.29 -12.71 -13.70
CA LEU A 86 -3.01 -11.99 -13.77
C LEU A 86 -1.85 -12.99 -13.87
N LEU A 87 -0.79 -12.64 -14.59
CA LEU A 87 0.32 -13.56 -14.82
C LEU A 87 1.07 -13.86 -13.50
N PRO A 88 1.59 -15.08 -13.30
CA PRO A 88 2.35 -15.41 -12.09
C PRO A 88 3.56 -14.50 -11.86
N MET A 89 4.18 -14.02 -12.95
CA MET A 89 5.33 -13.12 -12.90
C MET A 89 4.97 -11.64 -12.66
N GLU A 90 3.68 -11.27 -12.67
CA GLU A 90 3.27 -9.91 -12.34
C GLU A 90 3.34 -9.70 -10.83
N VAL A 91 4.15 -8.73 -10.40
CA VAL A 91 4.23 -8.30 -9.00
C VAL A 91 3.08 -7.31 -8.73
N THR A 92 1.85 -7.81 -8.67
CA THR A 92 0.60 -7.06 -8.44
C THR A 92 -0.45 -7.93 -7.77
N ILE A 93 -1.50 -7.31 -7.20
CA ILE A 93 -2.73 -7.97 -6.76
C ILE A 93 -3.89 -7.11 -7.26
N GLY A 94 -4.37 -7.34 -8.48
CA GLY A 94 -5.36 -6.43 -9.09
C GLY A 94 -6.71 -6.49 -8.41
N GLU A 95 -7.43 -5.36 -8.31
CA GLU A 95 -8.65 -5.29 -7.49
C GLU A 95 -8.39 -5.85 -6.10
N PHE A 96 -7.52 -5.15 -5.39
CA PHE A 96 -7.00 -5.59 -4.10
C PHE A 96 -8.06 -5.33 -3.04
N TRP A 97 -8.67 -6.35 -2.46
CA TRP A 97 -9.72 -6.18 -1.43
C TRP A 97 -9.40 -6.83 -0.09
N SER A 98 -8.32 -7.61 0.00
CA SER A 98 -7.93 -8.29 1.23
C SER A 98 -6.43 -8.21 1.42
N LEU A 99 -5.98 -7.47 2.41
CA LEU A 99 -4.57 -7.29 2.76
C LEU A 99 -4.30 -7.84 4.15
N ASP A 100 -3.27 -8.68 4.25
CA ASP A 100 -2.62 -8.98 5.52
C ASP A 100 -1.11 -8.73 5.41
N VAL A 101 -0.52 -8.36 6.54
CA VAL A 101 0.92 -8.13 6.65
C VAL A 101 1.43 -8.79 7.91
N VAL A 102 2.38 -9.71 7.74
CA VAL A 102 2.97 -10.47 8.83
C VAL A 102 4.42 -10.08 8.98
N ARG A 103 4.82 -9.71 10.19
CA ARG A 103 6.22 -9.56 10.58
C ARG A 103 6.70 -10.84 11.24
N GLN A 104 7.68 -11.51 10.63
CA GLN A 104 8.28 -12.70 11.21
C GLN A 104 9.08 -12.34 12.48
N PRO A 105 8.70 -12.83 13.68
CA PRO A 105 9.31 -12.36 14.94
C PRO A 105 10.82 -12.59 15.04
N ARG A 106 11.31 -13.74 14.54
CA ARG A 106 12.72 -14.13 14.65
C ARG A 106 13.65 -13.26 13.79
N THR A 107 13.19 -12.84 12.62
CA THR A 107 14.03 -12.18 11.62
C THR A 107 13.65 -10.71 11.39
N GLY A 108 12.48 -10.29 11.87
CA GLY A 108 11.91 -8.98 11.59
C GLY A 108 11.45 -8.78 10.15
N ARG A 109 11.53 -9.80 9.28
CA ARG A 109 11.12 -9.70 7.87
C ARG A 109 9.61 -9.54 7.75
N TYR A 110 9.18 -8.79 6.75
CA TYR A 110 7.78 -8.52 6.48
C TYR A 110 7.32 -9.32 5.27
N PHE A 111 6.12 -9.89 5.37
CA PHE A 111 5.44 -10.60 4.30
C PHE A 111 4.07 -9.97 4.10
N LEU A 112 3.77 -9.64 2.86
CA LEU A 112 2.48 -9.16 2.43
C LEU A 112 1.71 -10.31 1.81
N ALA A 113 0.51 -10.59 2.31
CA ALA A 113 -0.41 -11.56 1.74
C ALA A 113 -1.66 -10.84 1.25
N GLY A 114 -2.16 -11.24 0.09
CA GLY A 114 -3.38 -10.67 -0.44
C GLY A 114 -3.96 -11.43 -1.60
N GLN A 115 -5.18 -11.07 -1.97
CA GLN A 115 -5.93 -11.73 -3.03
C GLN A 115 -6.67 -10.71 -3.90
N SER A 116 -6.67 -10.96 -5.22
CA SER A 116 -7.53 -10.26 -6.16
C SER A 116 -8.96 -10.75 -6.07
N HIS A 117 -9.90 -9.82 -6.20
CA HIS A 117 -11.31 -10.16 -6.32
C HIS A 117 -11.71 -10.65 -7.71
N GLU A 118 -11.33 -9.92 -8.77
CA GLU A 118 -11.81 -10.19 -10.14
C GLU A 118 -10.94 -11.16 -10.95
N PHE A 119 -9.65 -11.30 -10.64
CA PHE A 119 -8.70 -11.98 -11.54
C PHE A 119 -8.41 -13.44 -11.15
N GLY A 120 -9.34 -14.10 -10.46
CA GLY A 120 -9.27 -15.55 -10.17
C GLY A 120 -8.01 -15.98 -9.40
N GLU A 121 -7.30 -15.03 -8.79
CA GLU A 121 -6.02 -15.30 -8.17
C GLU A 121 -6.21 -16.03 -6.84
N HIS A 122 -5.39 -17.05 -6.59
CA HIS A 122 -5.16 -17.52 -5.24
C HIS A 122 -4.40 -16.47 -4.42
N VAL A 123 -4.36 -16.65 -3.10
CA VAL A 123 -3.58 -15.78 -2.22
C VAL A 123 -2.13 -15.69 -2.71
N ARG A 124 -1.69 -14.46 -3.00
CA ARG A 124 -0.29 -14.15 -3.32
C ARG A 124 0.41 -13.68 -2.06
N VAL A 125 1.65 -14.13 -1.89
CA VAL A 125 2.51 -13.75 -0.77
C VAL A 125 3.82 -13.19 -1.30
N TYR A 126 4.16 -11.97 -0.87
CA TYR A 126 5.39 -11.28 -1.26
C TYR A 126 6.23 -10.97 -0.02
N GLU A 127 7.54 -11.24 -0.09
CA GLU A 127 8.48 -10.73 0.90
C GLU A 127 8.74 -9.24 0.64
N ILE A 128 8.56 -8.40 1.65
CA ILE A 128 8.90 -6.98 1.58
C ILE A 128 10.36 -6.81 1.99
N ARG A 129 11.19 -6.36 1.05
CA ARG A 129 12.62 -6.11 1.26
C ARG A 129 12.90 -4.63 1.48
N GLY A 130 13.98 -4.32 2.20
CA GLY A 130 14.44 -2.94 2.43
C GLY A 130 13.67 -2.15 3.48
N LEU A 131 12.50 -2.61 3.94
CA LEU A 131 11.70 -1.88 4.92
C LEU A 131 12.40 -1.74 6.29
N GLY A 132 13.21 -2.73 6.67
CA GLY A 132 14.05 -2.66 7.87
C GLY A 132 15.25 -1.71 7.76
N ASP A 133 15.61 -1.31 6.54
CA ASP A 133 16.70 -0.37 6.27
C ASP A 133 16.22 1.09 6.30
N VAL A 134 14.90 1.32 6.35
CA VAL A 134 14.30 2.65 6.46
C VAL A 134 14.61 3.21 7.85
N LYS A 135 15.52 4.18 7.89
CA LYS A 135 15.90 4.88 9.12
C LYS A 135 15.28 6.27 9.13
N ARG A 136 14.69 6.61 10.27
CA ARG A 136 14.27 7.98 10.54
C ARG A 136 15.46 8.80 11.01
N VAL A 137 15.66 9.94 10.37
CA VAL A 137 16.63 10.94 10.81
C VAL A 137 15.85 12.20 11.19
N ARG A 138 16.21 12.80 12.32
CA ARG A 138 15.73 14.12 12.72
C ARG A 138 16.93 15.07 12.64
N ALA A 139 16.75 16.17 11.95
CA ALA A 139 17.71 17.26 11.91
C ALA A 139 16.98 18.54 12.31
N ASP A 140 17.61 19.33 13.19
CA ASP A 140 17.10 20.64 13.54
C ASP A 140 17.57 21.64 12.47
N VAL A 141 16.61 22.25 11.78
CA VAL A 141 16.89 23.27 10.78
C VAL A 141 16.89 24.63 11.47
N THR A 142 18.07 25.25 11.60
CA THR A 142 18.17 26.64 12.02
C THR A 142 17.92 27.53 10.81
N VAL A 143 16.74 28.15 10.74
CA VAL A 143 16.44 29.18 9.75
C VAL A 143 17.10 30.48 10.24
N LYS A 144 18.00 31.04 9.42
CA LYS A 144 18.61 32.36 9.67
C LYS A 144 17.68 33.48 9.24
#